data_AF-A0A0F8VTR2-F1
#
_entry.id   AF-A0A0F8VTR2-F1
#
_cell.length_a   1.000
_cell.length_b   1.000
_cell.length_c   1.000
_cell.angle_alpha   90.00
_cell.angle_beta   90.00
_cell.angle_gamma   90.00
#
_symmetry.space_group_name_H-M   'P 1'
#
loop_
_entity.id
_entity.type
_entity.pdbx_description
1 polymer ?
#
loop_
_entity_poly.entity_id
_entity_poly.type
_entity_poly.pdbx_seq_one_letter_code
_entity_poly.pdbx_strand_id
1 'polypeptide(L)'
;MRQMSTELQLDLASHLRSVGWLTFTEIEVPGTEGDSYASGRVDVVAVKPHHYAQRDLRAYECKSTRSDFLHDVGSDKWRRYLLVFPRVYFAVPSGLVKKAEVPDEAGLIVRGENGWSTVKAARGHVPPNLGVNSILALLYRGYEHDKEVRNVRDRLIYDDRGAVQTAKAFGWDTRRRLSQTVHELDPTLRALKEAVEEITGQTLTGMAVESLTRQVQA
;
A
#
# COMPACT_ATOMS: atom_id res chain seq x y z
N MET A 1 13.02 -20.83 9.25
CA MET A 1 12.61 -21.17 7.87
C MET A 1 11.33 -20.47 7.43
N ARG A 2 10.20 -20.57 8.17
CA ARG A 2 8.91 -19.97 7.73
C ARG A 2 8.96 -18.44 7.54
N GLN A 3 9.63 -17.70 8.41
CA GLN A 3 9.80 -16.24 8.29
C GLN A 3 10.56 -15.82 7.02
N MET A 4 11.68 -16.49 6.69
CA MET A 4 12.47 -16.15 5.49
C MET A 4 11.71 -16.45 4.18
N SER A 5 10.85 -17.46 4.18
CA SER A 5 9.96 -17.74 3.04
C SER A 5 8.96 -16.61 2.83
N THR A 6 8.31 -16.15 3.91
CA THR A 6 7.34 -15.06 3.85
C THR A 6 7.97 -13.73 3.44
N GLU A 7 9.19 -13.43 3.90
CA GLU A 7 9.93 -12.23 3.47
C GLU A 7 10.22 -12.25 1.96
N LEU A 8 10.67 -13.40 1.43
CA LEU A 8 10.95 -13.57 0.00
C LEU A 8 9.68 -13.40 -0.86
N GLN A 9 8.55 -13.93 -0.40
CA GLN A 9 7.25 -13.77 -1.06
C GLN A 9 6.82 -12.29 -1.13
N LEU A 10 6.92 -11.57 -0.01
CA LEU A 10 6.54 -10.16 0.07
C LEU A 10 7.47 -9.26 -0.77
N ASP A 11 8.77 -9.55 -0.78
CA ASP A 11 9.76 -8.86 -1.62
C ASP A 11 9.47 -9.09 -3.12
N LEU A 12 9.20 -10.33 -3.53
CA LEU A 12 8.81 -10.66 -4.90
C LEU A 12 7.52 -9.92 -5.31
N ALA A 13 6.49 -9.99 -4.47
CA ALA A 13 5.22 -9.34 -4.75
C ALA A 13 5.41 -7.81 -4.88
N SER A 14 6.24 -7.21 -4.03
CA SER A 14 6.55 -5.77 -4.09
C SER A 14 7.28 -5.39 -5.38
N HIS A 15 8.26 -6.20 -5.80
CA HIS A 15 8.96 -6.00 -7.06
C HIS A 15 7.99 -6.09 -8.25
N LEU A 16 7.17 -7.14 -8.33
CA LEU A 16 6.21 -7.33 -9.41
C LEU A 16 5.22 -6.15 -9.50
N ARG A 17 4.74 -5.65 -8.37
CA ARG A 17 3.91 -4.43 -8.33
C ARG A 17 4.64 -3.20 -8.87
N SER A 18 5.92 -3.02 -8.51
CA SER A 18 6.71 -1.88 -8.99
C SER A 18 6.88 -1.85 -10.52
N VAL A 19 6.80 -3.01 -11.17
CA VAL A 19 6.87 -3.15 -12.63
C VAL A 19 5.50 -3.36 -13.29
N GLY A 20 4.42 -3.01 -12.59
CA GLY A 20 3.07 -2.89 -13.16
C GLY A 20 2.20 -4.16 -13.12
N TRP A 21 2.55 -5.14 -12.29
CA TRP A 21 1.71 -6.32 -12.07
C TRP A 21 0.76 -6.10 -10.90
N LEU A 22 -0.45 -6.66 -11.01
CA LEU A 22 -1.26 -6.94 -9.82
C LEU A 22 -0.75 -8.22 -9.18
N THR A 23 -0.64 -8.24 -7.86
CA THR A 23 -0.11 -9.38 -7.12
C THR A 23 -1.02 -9.77 -5.98
N PHE A 24 -1.13 -11.07 -5.72
CA PHE A 24 -1.87 -11.62 -4.60
C PHE A 24 -1.02 -12.70 -3.94
N THR A 25 -0.97 -12.74 -2.62
CA THR A 25 -0.14 -13.70 -1.88
C THR A 25 -1.00 -14.74 -1.17
N GLU A 26 -0.42 -15.92 -0.96
CA GLU A 26 -1.03 -17.03 -0.20
C GLU A 26 -2.42 -17.41 -0.74
N ILE A 27 -2.52 -17.53 -2.07
CA ILE A 27 -3.77 -17.86 -2.77
C ILE A 27 -4.06 -19.35 -2.67
N GLU A 28 -5.18 -19.70 -2.07
CA GLU A 28 -5.67 -21.07 -2.12
C GLU A 28 -6.23 -21.37 -3.50
N VAL A 29 -5.74 -22.47 -4.07
CA VAL A 29 -6.19 -23.03 -5.34
C VAL A 29 -6.91 -24.32 -4.98
N PRO A 30 -8.24 -24.40 -5.20
CA PRO A 30 -8.97 -25.63 -4.95
C PRO A 30 -8.43 -26.75 -5.85
N GLY A 31 -8.50 -27.99 -5.37
CA GLY A 31 -8.24 -29.15 -6.22
C GLY A 31 -9.16 -29.09 -7.44
N THR A 32 -8.58 -29.25 -8.63
CA THR A 32 -9.33 -29.20 -9.89
C THR A 32 -9.41 -30.60 -10.49
N GLU A 33 -10.35 -30.84 -11.42
CA GLU A 33 -10.40 -32.13 -12.13
C GLU A 33 -9.04 -32.43 -12.78
N GLY A 34 -8.48 -33.60 -12.47
CA GLY A 34 -7.12 -33.99 -12.87
C GLY A 34 -6.03 -33.73 -11.81
N ASP A 35 -6.35 -33.08 -10.68
CA ASP A 35 -5.46 -32.97 -9.51
C ASP A 35 -5.66 -34.17 -8.57
N SER A 36 -4.57 -34.73 -8.06
CA SER A 36 -4.57 -35.80 -7.05
C SER A 36 -4.66 -35.26 -5.61
N TYR A 37 -4.69 -33.95 -5.45
CA TYR A 37 -4.69 -33.27 -4.16
C TYR A 37 -5.95 -32.42 -3.94
N ALA A 38 -6.41 -32.35 -2.68
CA ALA A 38 -7.65 -31.68 -2.30
C ALA A 38 -7.62 -30.14 -2.48
N SER A 39 -6.48 -29.51 -2.15
CA SER A 39 -6.21 -28.09 -2.43
C SER A 39 -4.70 -27.82 -2.34
N GLY A 40 -4.26 -26.68 -2.89
CA GLY A 40 -2.91 -26.16 -2.77
C GLY A 40 -2.90 -24.67 -2.50
N ARG A 41 -1.77 -24.11 -2.08
CA ARG A 41 -1.63 -22.67 -1.85
C ARG A 41 -0.42 -22.14 -2.59
N VAL A 42 -0.67 -21.22 -3.50
CA VAL A 42 0.35 -20.51 -4.26
C VAL A 42 0.85 -19.33 -3.46
N ASP A 43 2.17 -19.25 -3.33
CA ASP A 43 2.86 -18.20 -2.61
C ASP A 43 2.58 -16.81 -3.18
N VAL A 44 2.80 -16.60 -4.48
CA VAL A 44 2.52 -15.33 -5.16
C VAL A 44 1.86 -15.58 -6.51
N VAL A 45 0.72 -14.94 -6.73
CA VAL A 45 0.04 -14.85 -8.02
C VAL A 45 0.25 -13.46 -8.61
N ALA A 46 0.52 -13.37 -9.91
CA ALA A 46 0.63 -12.10 -10.61
C ALA A 46 -0.20 -12.05 -11.89
N VAL A 47 -0.88 -10.92 -12.11
CA VAL A 47 -1.70 -10.64 -13.30
C VAL A 47 -1.22 -9.36 -13.94
N LYS A 48 -1.01 -9.38 -15.27
CA LYS A 48 -0.66 -8.17 -16.03
C LYS A 48 -1.94 -7.49 -16.57
N PRO A 49 -2.33 -6.29 -16.08
CA PRO A 49 -3.65 -5.69 -16.37
C PRO A 49 -3.89 -5.34 -17.84
N HIS A 50 -2.86 -4.88 -18.54
CA HIS A 50 -2.99 -4.28 -19.88
C HIS A 50 -2.77 -5.27 -21.04
N HIS A 51 -2.61 -6.57 -20.76
CA HIS A 51 -2.44 -7.61 -21.77
C HIS A 51 -3.70 -8.48 -21.90
N TYR A 52 -4.84 -7.84 -22.20
CA TYR A 52 -6.16 -8.51 -22.27
C TYR A 52 -6.17 -9.69 -23.25
N ALA A 53 -5.48 -9.56 -24.39
CA ALA A 53 -5.40 -10.61 -25.41
C ALA A 53 -4.58 -11.84 -24.98
N GLN A 54 -3.62 -11.69 -24.06
CA GLN A 54 -2.70 -12.76 -23.69
C GLN A 54 -3.01 -13.41 -22.34
N ARG A 55 -3.89 -12.81 -21.52
CA ARG A 55 -4.29 -13.34 -20.20
C ARG A 55 -3.08 -13.80 -19.38
N ASP A 56 -2.04 -12.95 -19.30
CA ASP A 56 -0.76 -13.29 -18.65
C ASP A 56 -0.95 -13.33 -17.12
N LEU A 57 -1.28 -14.53 -16.65
CA LEU A 57 -1.47 -14.92 -15.26
C LEU A 57 -0.35 -15.88 -14.87
N ARG A 58 0.31 -15.60 -13.75
CA ARG A 58 1.51 -16.33 -13.31
C ARG A 58 1.39 -16.75 -11.86
N ALA A 59 1.78 -17.97 -11.57
CA ALA A 59 2.06 -18.44 -10.22
C ALA A 59 3.57 -18.45 -9.97
N TYR A 60 3.98 -18.03 -8.78
CA TYR A 60 5.35 -18.10 -8.30
C TYR A 60 5.36 -18.88 -6.99
N GLU A 61 6.24 -19.86 -6.91
CA GLU A 61 6.51 -20.67 -5.72
C GLU A 61 7.87 -20.24 -5.15
N CYS A 62 7.89 -19.67 -3.96
CA CYS A 62 9.07 -19.06 -3.34
C CYS A 62 9.84 -20.08 -2.50
N LYS A 63 11.09 -20.38 -2.87
CA LYS A 63 11.94 -21.34 -2.13
C LYS A 63 13.16 -20.63 -1.55
N SER A 64 13.21 -20.58 -0.22
CA SER A 64 14.33 -19.99 0.53
C SER A 64 15.49 -20.96 0.74
N THR A 65 15.23 -22.27 0.65
CA THR A 65 16.26 -23.31 0.78
C THR A 65 16.27 -24.27 -0.41
N ARG A 66 17.44 -24.86 -0.67
CA ARG A 66 17.61 -25.85 -1.73
C ARG A 66 16.83 -27.13 -1.46
N SER A 67 16.69 -27.52 -0.19
CA SER A 67 15.89 -28.68 0.19
C SER A 67 14.41 -28.48 -0.14
N ASP A 68 13.86 -27.29 0.12
CA ASP A 68 12.45 -26.99 -0.19
C ASP A 68 12.19 -27.06 -1.70
N PHE A 69 13.13 -26.56 -2.51
CA PHE A 69 13.06 -26.68 -3.97
C PHE A 69 13.07 -28.13 -4.43
N LEU A 70 14.05 -28.93 -3.97
CA LEU A 70 14.19 -30.33 -4.38
C LEU A 70 13.00 -31.18 -3.96
N HIS A 71 12.45 -30.93 -2.77
CA HIS A 71 11.26 -31.63 -2.29
C HIS A 71 10.04 -31.33 -3.18
N ASP A 72 9.85 -30.07 -3.57
CA ASP A 72 8.74 -29.71 -4.45
C ASP A 72 8.87 -30.32 -5.84
N VAL A 73 10.06 -30.22 -6.43
CA VAL A 73 10.34 -30.83 -7.74
C VAL A 73 10.19 -32.36 -7.67
N GLY A 74 10.69 -33.00 -6.62
CA GLY A 74 10.61 -34.46 -6.47
C GLY A 74 9.20 -34.98 -6.17
N SER A 75 8.33 -34.16 -5.58
CA SER A 75 6.95 -34.54 -5.26
C SER A 75 5.93 -34.16 -6.33
N ASP A 76 6.36 -33.44 -7.38
CA ASP A 76 5.54 -32.91 -8.47
C ASP A 76 4.33 -32.06 -8.04
N LYS A 77 4.23 -31.71 -6.75
CA LYS A 77 3.08 -30.99 -6.19
C LYS A 77 2.82 -29.66 -6.89
N TRP A 78 3.89 -28.97 -7.27
CA TRP A 78 3.85 -27.68 -7.96
C TRP A 78 3.17 -27.76 -9.34
N ARG A 79 3.18 -28.91 -10.02
CA ARG A 79 2.59 -29.08 -11.35
C ARG A 79 1.09 -28.86 -11.37
N ARG A 80 0.40 -29.04 -10.22
CA ARG A 80 -1.04 -28.73 -10.12
C ARG A 80 -1.35 -27.28 -10.48
N TYR A 81 -0.41 -26.37 -10.23
CA TYR A 81 -0.63 -24.96 -10.54
C TYR A 81 -0.68 -24.74 -12.06
N LEU A 82 -0.11 -25.63 -12.88
CA LEU A 82 -0.30 -25.61 -14.32
C LEU A 82 -1.76 -25.90 -14.72
N LEU A 83 -2.58 -26.51 -13.85
CA LEU A 83 -4.00 -26.72 -14.17
C LEU A 83 -4.79 -25.40 -14.22
N VAL A 84 -4.29 -24.36 -13.53
CA VAL A 84 -4.99 -23.07 -13.37
C VAL A 84 -4.19 -21.90 -13.95
N PHE A 85 -2.87 -21.91 -13.82
CA PHE A 85 -2.00 -20.81 -14.22
C PHE A 85 -1.33 -21.14 -15.56
N PRO A 86 -1.40 -20.23 -16.56
CA PRO A 86 -0.69 -20.37 -17.83
C PRO A 86 0.83 -20.49 -17.71
N ARG A 87 1.40 -20.01 -16.60
CA ARG A 87 2.83 -20.03 -16.32
C ARG A 87 3.08 -20.21 -14.83
N VAL A 88 4.00 -21.09 -14.49
CA VAL A 88 4.46 -21.32 -13.12
C VAL A 88 5.97 -21.09 -13.04
N TYR A 89 6.40 -20.38 -12.01
CA TYR A 89 7.80 -20.03 -11.77
C TYR A 89 8.23 -20.49 -10.38
N PHE A 90 9.47 -20.93 -10.26
CA PHE A 90 10.16 -20.94 -8.96
C PHE A 90 10.83 -19.59 -8.74
N ALA A 91 10.72 -19.05 -7.53
CA ALA A 91 11.33 -17.81 -7.11
C ALA A 91 12.31 -18.07 -5.96
N VAL A 92 13.60 -17.77 -6.18
CA VAL A 92 14.66 -18.17 -5.24
C VAL A 92 15.73 -17.08 -5.08
N PRO A 93 16.50 -17.06 -3.98
CA PRO A 93 17.75 -16.31 -3.91
C PRO A 93 18.73 -16.69 -5.03
N SER A 94 19.49 -15.73 -5.53
CA SER A 94 20.53 -15.99 -6.52
C SER A 94 21.53 -17.04 -6.03
N GLY A 95 21.92 -17.96 -6.91
CA GLY A 95 22.85 -19.06 -6.60
C GLY A 95 22.23 -20.29 -5.94
N LEU A 96 20.95 -20.26 -5.54
CA LEU A 96 20.31 -21.38 -4.84
C LEU A 96 19.96 -22.57 -5.76
N VAL A 97 19.45 -22.26 -6.96
CA VAL A 97 19.03 -23.22 -7.99
C VAL A 97 19.68 -22.88 -9.33
N LYS A 98 20.18 -23.90 -10.05
CA LYS A 98 20.66 -23.74 -11.43
C LYS A 98 19.53 -23.94 -12.43
N LYS A 99 19.58 -23.22 -13.56
CA LYS A 99 18.58 -23.31 -14.64
C LYS A 99 18.28 -24.74 -15.11
N ALA A 100 19.29 -25.61 -15.16
CA ALA A 100 19.17 -27.00 -15.61
C ALA A 100 18.42 -27.91 -14.61
N GLU A 101 18.27 -27.48 -13.36
CA GLU A 101 17.57 -28.24 -12.31
C GLU A 101 16.06 -27.94 -12.31
N VAL A 102 15.64 -26.88 -13.01
CA VAL A 102 14.24 -26.47 -13.09
C VAL A 102 13.55 -27.25 -14.20
N PRO A 103 12.39 -27.89 -13.93
CA PRO A 103 11.59 -28.59 -14.95
C PRO A 103 11.29 -27.72 -16.18
N ASP A 104 11.18 -28.33 -17.36
CA ASP A 104 11.12 -27.63 -18.66
C ASP A 104 9.91 -26.69 -18.79
N GLU A 105 8.79 -27.08 -18.21
CA GLU A 105 7.56 -26.32 -18.19
C GLU A 105 7.57 -25.17 -17.17
N ALA A 106 8.44 -25.23 -16.15
CA ALA A 106 8.59 -24.19 -15.13
C ALA A 106 9.60 -23.10 -15.55
N GLY A 107 9.33 -21.88 -15.08
CA GLY A 107 10.26 -20.77 -15.12
C GLY A 107 11.08 -20.63 -13.84
N LEU A 108 12.09 -19.77 -13.89
CA LEU A 108 12.94 -19.43 -12.76
C LEU A 108 13.16 -17.92 -12.71
N ILE A 109 12.82 -17.31 -11.58
CA ILE A 109 13.15 -15.93 -11.25
C ILE A 109 14.06 -15.93 -10.01
N VAL A 110 15.11 -15.12 -10.04
CA VAL A 110 16.10 -15.08 -8.96
C VAL A 110 16.19 -13.70 -8.33
N ARG A 111 16.33 -13.67 -7.01
CA ARG A 111 16.62 -12.46 -6.23
C ARG A 111 18.13 -12.31 -6.06
N GLY A 112 18.74 -11.44 -6.86
CA GLY A 112 20.14 -11.01 -6.73
C GLY A 112 20.25 -9.69 -5.97
N GLU A 113 21.45 -9.11 -5.87
CA GLU A 113 21.67 -7.83 -5.15
C GLU A 113 20.84 -6.68 -5.74
N ASN A 114 20.80 -6.59 -7.07
CA ASN A 114 20.09 -5.55 -7.82
C ASN A 114 18.58 -5.80 -8.00
N GLY A 115 18.01 -6.77 -7.28
CA GLY A 115 16.60 -7.11 -7.36
C GLY A 115 16.32 -8.42 -8.09
N TRP A 116 15.10 -8.54 -8.61
CA TRP A 116 14.60 -9.76 -9.23
C TRP A 116 14.87 -9.78 -10.74
N SER A 117 15.28 -10.96 -11.25
CA SER A 117 15.50 -11.17 -12.68
C SER A 117 15.05 -12.56 -13.11
N THR A 118 14.41 -12.67 -14.27
CA THR A 118 14.03 -13.96 -14.84
C THR A 118 15.22 -14.59 -15.56
N VAL A 119 15.63 -15.78 -15.14
CA VAL A 119 16.77 -16.52 -15.73
C VAL A 119 16.32 -17.71 -16.59
N LYS A 120 15.09 -18.18 -16.38
CA LYS A 120 14.40 -19.15 -17.24
C LYS A 120 12.95 -18.70 -17.44
N ALA A 121 12.55 -18.43 -18.68
CA ALA A 121 11.15 -18.18 -18.99
C ALA A 121 10.36 -19.49 -18.83
N ALA A 122 9.20 -19.42 -18.17
CA ALA A 122 8.28 -20.56 -18.12
C ALA A 122 7.72 -20.85 -19.52
N ARG A 123 7.46 -22.12 -19.83
CA ARG A 123 6.72 -22.46 -21.04
C ARG A 123 5.25 -22.07 -20.83
N GLY A 124 4.69 -21.25 -21.71
CA GLY A 124 3.29 -20.89 -21.64
C GLY A 124 2.41 -22.01 -22.18
N HIS A 125 1.26 -22.25 -21.53
CA HIS A 125 0.23 -23.14 -22.04
C HIS A 125 -1.17 -22.57 -21.74
N VAL A 126 -2.19 -23.18 -22.35
CA VAL A 126 -3.60 -22.90 -22.02
C VAL A 126 -4.00 -23.87 -20.91
N PRO A 127 -4.20 -23.39 -19.67
CA PRO A 127 -4.58 -24.24 -18.55
C PRO A 127 -6.01 -24.78 -18.72
N PRO A 128 -6.27 -26.06 -18.39
CA PRO A 128 -7.60 -26.67 -18.54
C PRO A 128 -8.67 -26.02 -17.66
N ASN A 129 -8.28 -25.51 -16.47
CA ASN A 129 -9.21 -25.09 -15.43
C ASN A 129 -9.18 -23.57 -15.16
N LEU A 130 -8.66 -22.76 -16.08
CA LEU A 130 -8.71 -21.29 -15.97
C LEU A 130 -10.08 -20.75 -16.42
N GLY A 131 -11.01 -20.68 -15.47
CA GLY A 131 -12.30 -20.03 -15.66
C GLY A 131 -12.28 -18.54 -15.33
N VAL A 132 -13.30 -17.82 -15.81
CA VAL A 132 -13.58 -16.42 -15.42
C VAL A 132 -13.72 -16.30 -13.90
N ASN A 133 -14.32 -17.29 -13.25
CA ASN A 133 -14.47 -17.33 -11.79
C ASN A 133 -13.12 -17.37 -11.06
N SER A 134 -12.10 -18.04 -11.62
CA SER A 134 -10.75 -18.08 -11.04
C SER A 134 -10.11 -16.69 -11.05
N ILE A 135 -10.32 -15.92 -12.13
CA ILE A 135 -9.84 -14.53 -12.26
C ILE A 135 -10.63 -13.59 -11.36
N LEU A 136 -11.96 -13.75 -11.28
CA LEU A 136 -12.82 -12.96 -10.38
C LEU A 136 -12.49 -13.20 -8.91
N ALA A 137 -12.22 -14.44 -8.50
CA ALA A 137 -11.82 -14.77 -7.13
C ALA A 137 -10.51 -14.08 -6.74
N LEU A 138 -9.54 -14.01 -7.66
CA LEU A 138 -8.32 -13.22 -7.48
C LEU A 138 -8.65 -11.73 -7.32
N LEU A 139 -9.46 -11.16 -8.22
CA LEU A 139 -9.85 -9.75 -8.17
C LEU A 139 -10.57 -9.37 -6.87
N TYR A 140 -11.55 -10.16 -6.42
CA TYR A 140 -12.28 -9.90 -5.17
C TYR A 140 -11.36 -9.97 -3.95
N ARG A 141 -10.40 -10.89 -3.94
CA ARG A 141 -9.44 -10.98 -2.84
C ARG A 141 -8.49 -9.79 -2.79
N GLY A 142 -7.99 -9.31 -3.94
CA GLY A 142 -7.19 -8.08 -3.96
C GLY A 142 -7.99 -6.86 -3.55
N TYR A 143 -9.28 -6.80 -3.93
CA TYR A 143 -10.18 -5.74 -3.49
C TYR A 143 -10.33 -5.71 -1.96
N GLU A 144 -10.53 -6.85 -1.30
CA GLU A 144 -10.64 -6.88 0.17
C GLU A 144 -9.33 -6.46 0.86
N HIS A 145 -8.16 -6.87 0.37
CA HIS A 145 -6.87 -6.43 0.92
C HIS A 145 -6.64 -4.92 0.72
N ASP A 146 -6.94 -4.40 -0.47
CA ASP A 146 -6.87 -2.97 -0.75
C ASP A 146 -7.89 -2.16 0.07
N LYS A 147 -9.07 -2.73 0.33
CA LYS A 147 -10.12 -2.12 1.13
C LYS A 147 -9.71 -2.02 2.60
N GLU A 148 -9.03 -3.01 3.16
CA GLU A 148 -8.43 -2.92 4.50
C GLU A 148 -7.41 -1.78 4.58
N VAL A 149 -6.50 -1.68 3.61
CA VAL A 149 -5.49 -0.61 3.54
C VAL A 149 -6.14 0.76 3.33
N ARG A 150 -7.17 0.86 2.48
CA ARG A 150 -7.96 2.08 2.29
C ARG A 150 -8.70 2.46 3.55
N ASN A 151 -9.34 1.53 4.24
CA ASN A 151 -10.02 1.80 5.51
C ASN A 151 -9.05 2.30 6.58
N VAL A 152 -7.80 1.81 6.61
CA VAL A 152 -6.76 2.34 7.51
C VAL A 152 -6.32 3.73 7.11
N ARG A 153 -6.09 3.98 5.81
CA ARG A 153 -5.79 5.33 5.29
C ARG A 153 -6.92 6.32 5.53
N ASP A 154 -8.15 5.91 5.28
CA ASP A 154 -9.34 6.70 5.55
C ASP A 154 -9.44 6.95 7.05
N ARG A 155 -9.24 5.97 7.92
CA ARG A 155 -9.16 6.24 9.37
C ARG A 155 -8.09 7.26 9.71
N LEU A 156 -6.87 7.16 9.14
CA LEU A 156 -5.80 8.13 9.36
C LEU A 156 -6.14 9.54 8.88
N ILE A 157 -6.78 9.66 7.71
CA ILE A 157 -7.15 10.92 7.07
C ILE A 157 -8.37 11.56 7.76
N TYR A 158 -9.31 10.73 8.23
CA TYR A 158 -10.54 11.20 8.86
C TYR A 158 -10.40 11.44 10.37
N ASP A 159 -9.38 10.90 11.05
CA ASP A 159 -9.04 11.28 12.44
C ASP A 159 -8.59 12.75 12.53
N ASP A 160 -7.92 13.25 11.48
CA ASP A 160 -7.52 14.66 11.35
C ASP A 160 -8.72 15.62 11.25
N ARG A 161 -9.88 15.15 10.77
CA ARG A 161 -11.12 15.97 10.79
C ARG A 161 -11.60 16.24 12.21
N GLY A 162 -11.36 15.31 13.14
CA GLY A 162 -11.67 15.50 14.57
C GLY A 162 -10.81 16.60 15.20
N ALA A 163 -9.51 16.61 14.86
CA ALA A 163 -8.59 17.67 15.28
C ALA A 163 -8.99 19.04 14.72
N VAL A 164 -9.33 19.12 13.43
CA VAL A 164 -9.79 20.34 12.76
C VAL A 164 -11.13 20.84 13.34
N GLN A 165 -12.09 19.94 13.63
CA GLN A 165 -13.34 20.31 14.29
C GLN A 165 -13.13 20.85 15.70
N THR A 166 -12.27 20.20 16.48
CA THR A 166 -11.91 20.64 17.83
C THR A 166 -11.22 22.00 17.81
N ALA A 167 -10.26 22.22 16.91
CA ALA A 167 -9.58 23.51 16.75
C ALA A 167 -10.56 24.62 16.33
N LYS A 168 -11.51 24.32 15.42
CA LYS A 168 -12.55 25.25 14.99
C LYS A 168 -13.48 25.61 16.15
N ALA A 169 -13.92 24.62 16.94
CA ALA A 169 -14.78 24.85 18.10
C ALA A 169 -14.08 25.73 19.16
N PHE A 170 -12.81 25.46 19.46
CA PHE A 170 -11.99 26.29 20.35
C PHE A 170 -11.85 27.73 19.87
N GLY A 171 -11.59 27.93 18.57
CA GLY A 171 -11.50 29.27 17.97
C GLY A 171 -12.81 30.05 18.06
N TRP A 172 -13.95 29.39 17.82
CA TRP A 172 -15.26 30.02 17.96
C TRP A 172 -15.59 30.40 19.40
N ASP A 173 -15.27 29.54 20.37
CA ASP A 173 -15.48 29.83 21.79
C ASP A 173 -14.59 31.00 22.26
N THR A 174 -13.32 31.01 21.86
CA THR A 174 -12.38 32.09 22.17
C THR A 174 -12.88 33.43 21.60
N ARG A 175 -13.30 33.45 20.33
CA ARG A 175 -13.88 34.65 19.71
C ARG A 175 -15.11 35.14 20.46
N ARG A 176 -16.02 34.22 20.82
CA ARG A 176 -17.25 34.54 21.55
C ARG A 176 -16.94 35.19 22.89
N ARG A 177 -16.03 34.60 23.67
CA ARG A 177 -15.62 35.15 24.97
C ARG A 177 -15.01 36.54 24.83
N LEU A 178 -14.06 36.71 23.91
CA LEU A 178 -13.46 38.03 23.64
C LEU A 178 -14.52 39.07 23.26
N SER A 179 -15.47 38.72 22.38
CA SER A 179 -16.54 39.64 21.97
C SER A 179 -17.53 39.97 23.09
N GLN A 180 -17.71 39.10 24.08
CA GLN A 180 -18.54 39.36 25.25
C GLN A 180 -17.83 40.30 26.24
N THR A 181 -16.51 40.20 26.37
CA THR A 181 -15.70 41.05 27.25
C THR A 181 -15.41 42.43 26.66
N VAL A 182 -15.66 42.65 25.34
CA VAL A 182 -15.50 43.98 24.72
C VAL A 182 -16.31 45.04 25.46
N HIS A 183 -17.53 44.73 25.91
CA HIS A 183 -18.36 45.71 26.61
C HIS A 183 -17.82 46.05 28.02
N GLU A 184 -17.13 45.10 28.66
CA GLU A 184 -16.49 45.28 29.97
C GLU A 184 -15.14 46.02 29.85
N LEU A 185 -14.43 45.88 28.72
CA LEU A 185 -13.13 46.49 28.48
C LEU A 185 -13.20 47.87 27.82
N ASP A 186 -14.32 48.21 27.17
CA ASP A 186 -14.53 49.49 26.48
C ASP A 186 -14.30 50.72 27.38
N PRO A 187 -14.77 50.75 28.65
CA PRO A 187 -14.53 51.88 29.54
C PRO A 187 -13.03 52.05 29.85
N THR A 188 -12.32 50.95 30.10
CA THR A 188 -10.88 50.95 30.41
C THR A 188 -10.05 51.34 29.19
N LEU A 189 -10.42 50.87 28.01
CA LEU A 189 -9.77 51.23 26.74
C LEU A 189 -9.98 52.70 26.38
N ARG A 190 -11.17 53.27 26.65
CA ARG A 190 -11.44 54.71 26.48
C ARG A 190 -10.60 55.55 27.44
N ALA A 191 -10.59 55.20 28.73
CA ALA A 191 -9.80 55.92 29.73
C ALA A 191 -8.29 55.90 29.41
N LEU A 192 -7.78 54.76 28.94
CA LEU A 192 -6.39 54.64 28.49
C LEU A 192 -6.12 55.52 27.25
N LYS A 193 -7.03 55.52 26.27
CA LYS A 193 -6.91 56.35 25.08
C LYS A 193 -6.87 57.84 25.43
N GLU A 194 -7.79 58.30 26.26
CA GLU A 194 -7.86 59.70 26.73
C GLU A 194 -6.56 60.12 27.43
N ALA A 195 -6.03 59.29 28.33
CA ALA A 195 -4.76 59.56 29.01
C ALA A 195 -3.56 59.65 28.05
N VAL A 196 -3.51 58.81 27.00
CA VAL A 196 -2.45 58.86 26.00
C VAL A 196 -2.58 60.10 25.11
N GLU A 197 -3.80 60.48 24.70
CA GLU A 197 -4.04 61.71 23.93
C GLU A 197 -3.66 62.97 24.73
N GLU A 198 -3.91 62.98 26.04
CA GLU A 198 -3.51 64.07 26.93
C GLU A 198 -2.00 64.20 27.08
N ILE A 199 -1.29 63.08 27.27
CA ILE A 199 0.18 63.07 27.44
C ILE A 199 0.90 63.41 26.13
N THR A 200 0.38 62.94 24.99
CA THR A 200 1.05 63.09 23.69
C THR A 200 0.58 64.33 22.91
N GLY A 201 -0.55 64.93 23.28
CA GLY A 201 -1.17 66.06 22.58
C GLY A 201 -1.71 65.71 21.19
N GLN A 202 -1.80 64.43 20.83
CA GLN A 202 -2.26 63.95 19.52
C GLN A 202 -3.59 63.20 19.64
N THR A 203 -4.52 63.45 18.73
CA THR A 203 -5.81 62.72 18.67
C THR A 203 -5.63 61.39 17.92
N LEU A 204 -5.95 60.27 18.57
CA LEU A 204 -5.74 58.89 18.11
C LEU A 204 -6.94 58.34 17.32
N THR A 205 -7.57 59.14 16.46
CA THR A 205 -8.67 58.67 15.60
C THR A 205 -8.15 57.90 14.38
N GLY A 206 -8.60 56.65 14.22
CA GLY A 206 -8.34 55.86 13.00
C GLY A 206 -7.00 55.13 12.94
N MET A 207 -6.25 55.03 14.04
CA MET A 207 -5.00 54.27 14.06
C MET A 207 -5.28 52.76 14.06
N ALA A 208 -5.20 52.15 12.88
CA ALA A 208 -5.09 50.70 12.76
C ALA A 208 -3.84 50.22 13.52
N VAL A 209 -3.90 49.04 14.14
CA VAL A 209 -2.82 48.46 14.97
C VAL A 209 -1.46 48.45 14.22
N GLU A 210 -1.50 48.28 12.90
CA GLU A 210 -0.33 48.30 12.00
C GLU A 210 0.37 49.66 11.86
N SER A 211 -0.33 50.76 12.20
CA SER A 211 0.23 52.11 12.21
C SER A 211 0.99 52.41 13.52
N LEU A 212 0.52 51.85 14.63
CA LEU A 212 1.16 51.97 15.95
C LEU A 212 2.49 51.21 16.00
N THR A 213 2.57 50.02 15.38
CA THR A 213 3.80 49.22 15.36
C THR A 213 4.95 49.93 14.63
N ARG A 214 4.62 50.77 13.63
CA ARG A 214 5.61 51.53 12.86
C ARG A 214 6.17 52.75 13.59
N GLN A 215 5.42 53.37 14.50
CA GLN A 215 5.87 54.55 15.24
C GLN A 215 6.72 54.23 16.48
N VAL A 216 6.58 53.04 17.06
CA VAL A 216 7.38 52.62 18.24
C VAL A 216 8.77 52.10 17.85
N GLN A 217 9.00 51.82 16.57
CA GLN A 217 10.28 51.31 16.03
C GLN A 217 11.18 52.39 15.41
N ALA A 218 10.81 53.67 15.54
CA ALA A 218 11.63 54.83 15.18
C ALA A 218 12.09 55.56 16.44
#